data_AF-A0A137QZR1-F1
#
_entry.id   AF-A0A137QZR1-F1
#
_cell.length_a   1.000
_cell.length_b   1.000
_cell.length_c   1.000
_cell.angle_alpha   90.00
_cell.angle_beta   90.00
_cell.angle_gamma   90.00
#
_symmetry.space_group_name_H-M   'P 1'
#
loop_
_entity.id
_entity.type
_entity.pdbx_description
1 polymer ?
#
loop_
_entity_poly.entity_id
_entity_poly.type
_entity_poly.pdbx_seq_one_letter_code
_entity_poly.pdbx_strand_id
1 'polypeptide(L)'
;LPKSMHTVHSVFYVSMLEPSTPNPFPNHSDPPPAPVVIDSEPEFDIAHIVNSKLDHQCTCHLLYKVFWLGYEDTEDESSWLPATELKHVAELVTDFHSTYPGKPGSVEIFNSYVS
;
A
#
# COMPACT_ATOMS: atom_id res chain seq x y z
N LEU A 1 -3.84 39.46 -6.14
CA LEU A 1 -4.56 38.28 -6.67
C LEU A 1 -6.04 38.38 -6.24
N PRO A 2 -7.02 38.30 -7.15
CA PRO A 2 -8.44 38.50 -6.81
C PRO A 2 -9.06 37.31 -6.06
N LYS A 3 -10.01 37.59 -5.16
CA LYS A 3 -10.57 36.70 -4.12
C LYS A 3 -11.65 35.70 -4.62
N SER A 4 -11.80 35.46 -5.92
CA SER A 4 -12.95 34.71 -6.48
C SER A 4 -12.69 33.23 -6.83
N MET A 5 -11.60 32.61 -6.39
CA MET A 5 -11.28 31.20 -6.70
C MET A 5 -11.30 30.32 -5.45
N HIS A 6 -12.42 30.27 -4.73
CA HIS A 6 -12.52 29.46 -3.50
C HIS A 6 -13.56 28.33 -3.53
N THR A 7 -14.09 27.96 -4.69
CA THR A 7 -15.02 26.81 -4.75
C THR A 7 -15.03 26.16 -6.12
N VAL A 8 -13.98 25.39 -6.44
CA VAL A 8 -14.05 24.37 -7.49
C VAL A 8 -13.97 23.03 -6.78
N HIS A 9 -15.12 22.38 -6.60
CA HIS A 9 -15.17 20.99 -6.18
C HIS A 9 -14.97 20.12 -7.44
N SER A 10 -13.96 19.26 -7.43
CA SER A 10 -13.66 18.35 -8.54
C SER A 10 -14.66 17.18 -8.51
N VAL A 11 -15.89 17.42 -8.99
CA VAL A 11 -16.89 16.36 -9.24
C VAL A 11 -17.02 16.22 -10.75
N PHE A 12 -16.25 15.32 -11.35
CA PHE A 12 -16.38 14.97 -12.77
C PHE A 12 -17.23 13.71 -12.93
N TYR A 13 -18.04 13.67 -13.98
CA TYR A 13 -18.90 12.53 -14.32
C TYR A 13 -18.05 11.46 -15.03
N VAL A 14 -18.15 10.19 -14.61
CA VAL A 14 -17.26 9.10 -15.08
C VAL A 14 -17.27 8.92 -16.60
N SER A 15 -18.35 9.32 -17.28
CA SER A 15 -18.47 9.30 -18.75
C SER A 15 -17.64 10.36 -19.49
N MET A 16 -17.03 11.31 -18.78
CA MET A 16 -16.11 12.31 -19.35
C MET A 16 -14.63 11.85 -19.30
N LEU A 17 -14.35 10.68 -18.73
CA LEU A 17 -13.01 10.10 -18.76
C LEU A 17 -12.79 9.45 -20.13
N GLU A 18 -11.88 10.02 -20.92
CA GLU A 18 -11.36 9.37 -22.12
C GLU A 18 -10.31 8.31 -21.72
N PRO A 19 -10.24 7.16 -22.43
CA PRO A 19 -9.16 6.21 -22.22
C PRO A 19 -7.81 6.89 -22.43
N SER A 20 -6.90 6.75 -21.47
CA SER A 20 -5.54 7.29 -21.56
C SER A 20 -4.85 6.79 -22.83
N THR A 21 -4.34 7.70 -23.66
CA THR A 21 -3.44 7.36 -24.76
C THR A 21 -2.10 6.87 -24.19
N PRO A 22 -1.58 5.72 -24.64
CA PRO A 22 -0.26 5.25 -24.24
C PRO A 22 0.78 6.35 -24.45
N ASN A 23 1.58 6.62 -23.42
CA ASN A 23 2.57 7.68 -23.47
C ASN A 23 3.59 7.41 -24.60
N PRO A 24 3.74 8.31 -25.61
CA PRO A 24 4.60 8.06 -26.76
C PRO A 24 6.10 8.24 -26.48
N PHE A 25 6.48 8.60 -25.24
CA PHE A 25 7.86 8.85 -24.84
C PHE A 25 8.41 7.65 -24.04
N PRO A 26 9.40 6.89 -24.57
CA PRO A 26 9.87 5.64 -23.97
C PRO A 26 10.56 5.77 -22.60
N ASN A 27 10.84 7.00 -22.15
CA ASN A 27 11.57 7.26 -20.90
C ASN A 27 10.67 7.76 -19.76
N HIS A 28 9.36 7.77 -19.95
CA HIS A 28 8.42 8.03 -18.86
C HIS A 28 7.71 6.72 -18.59
N SER A 29 8.18 5.98 -17.60
CA SER A 29 7.36 4.99 -16.92
C SER A 29 6.09 5.70 -16.45
N ASP A 30 4.94 5.10 -16.68
CA ASP A 30 3.69 5.65 -16.17
C ASP A 30 3.82 5.85 -14.64
N PRO A 31 3.32 6.97 -14.09
CA PRO A 31 3.33 7.15 -12.66
C PRO A 31 2.55 5.98 -12.02
N PRO A 32 3.00 5.50 -10.85
CA PRO A 32 2.32 4.42 -10.16
C PRO A 32 0.86 4.80 -9.91
N PRO A 33 -0.05 3.81 -9.84
CA PRO A 33 -1.48 4.05 -9.70
C PRO A 33 -1.78 4.90 -8.47
N ALA A 34 -2.74 5.82 -8.60
CA ALA A 34 -3.19 6.61 -7.47
C ALA A 34 -3.83 5.70 -6.39
N PRO A 35 -3.59 5.97 -5.09
CA PRO A 35 -4.16 5.18 -4.01
C PRO A 35 -5.69 5.22 -4.02
N VAL A 36 -6.30 4.14 -3.55
CA VAL A 36 -7.75 4.07 -3.35
C VAL A 36 -8.08 4.79 -2.05
N VAL A 37 -9.03 5.72 -2.06
CA VAL A 37 -9.45 6.42 -0.84
C VAL A 37 -10.60 5.64 -0.20
N ILE A 38 -10.34 4.99 0.94
CA ILE A 38 -11.34 4.33 1.78
C ILE A 38 -11.39 5.08 3.11
N ASP A 39 -12.58 5.42 3.60
CA ASP A 39 -12.78 6.18 4.85
C ASP A 39 -11.98 7.49 4.98
N SER A 40 -11.62 8.10 3.84
CA SER A 40 -10.79 9.33 3.72
C SER A 40 -9.28 9.13 3.93
N GLU A 41 -8.80 7.88 4.00
CA GLU A 41 -7.38 7.55 4.02
C GLU A 41 -6.97 6.83 2.71
N PRO A 42 -5.79 7.13 2.15
CA PRO A 42 -5.28 6.44 0.98
C PRO A 42 -4.79 5.03 1.34
N GLU A 43 -5.42 4.00 0.79
CA GLU A 43 -4.96 2.62 0.82
C GLU A 43 -4.26 2.25 -0.50
N PHE A 44 -3.18 1.48 -0.38
CA PHE A 44 -2.38 0.98 -1.49
C PHE A 44 -2.43 -0.55 -1.51
N ASP A 45 -2.51 -1.13 -2.69
CA ASP A 45 -2.52 -2.57 -2.86
C ASP A 45 -1.12 -3.16 -2.60
N ILE A 46 -1.07 -4.23 -1.82
CA ILE A 46 0.17 -4.95 -1.53
C ILE A 46 0.31 -6.12 -2.51
N ALA A 47 1.42 -6.18 -3.23
CA ALA A 47 1.74 -7.28 -4.12
C ALA A 47 2.10 -8.56 -3.34
N HIS A 48 3.03 -8.45 -2.37
CA HIS A 48 3.44 -9.57 -1.51
C HIS A 48 4.28 -9.12 -0.30
N ILE A 49 4.45 -10.01 0.67
CA ILE A 49 5.29 -9.82 1.86
C ILE A 49 6.60 -10.60 1.68
N VAL A 50 7.73 -9.94 1.89
CA VAL A 50 9.07 -10.54 1.68
C VAL A 50 9.83 -10.79 2.98
N ASN A 51 9.47 -10.10 4.06
CA ASN A 51 10.20 -10.23 5.31
C ASN A 51 9.37 -9.79 6.52
N SER A 52 9.79 -10.21 7.71
CA SER A 52 9.27 -9.73 8.98
C SER A 52 10.42 -9.51 9.97
N LYS A 53 10.20 -8.60 10.94
CA LYS A 53 11.13 -8.37 12.05
C LYS A 53 10.38 -7.99 13.32
N LEU A 54 11.05 -8.15 14.46
CA LEU A 54 10.66 -7.56 15.72
C LEU A 54 11.48 -6.31 16.00
N ASP A 55 10.82 -5.20 16.27
CA ASP A 55 11.44 -3.90 16.55
C ASP A 55 10.88 -3.32 17.86
N HIS A 56 11.64 -3.48 18.94
CA HIS A 56 11.24 -3.04 20.28
C HIS A 56 11.22 -1.52 20.47
N GLN A 57 11.64 -0.74 19.46
CA GLN A 57 11.60 0.72 19.51
C GLN A 57 10.27 1.28 18.98
N CYS A 58 9.48 0.48 18.27
CA CYS A 58 8.20 0.86 17.71
C CYS A 58 7.05 0.51 18.68
N THR A 59 5.92 1.23 18.61
CA THR A 59 4.72 0.89 19.40
C THR A 59 4.18 -0.49 19.04
N CYS A 60 4.18 -0.83 17.75
CA CYS A 60 3.94 -2.18 17.26
C CYS A 60 5.29 -2.85 17.00
N HIS A 61 5.64 -3.86 17.81
CA HIS A 61 6.94 -4.53 17.65
C HIS A 61 7.01 -5.39 16.39
N LEU A 62 5.88 -5.87 15.85
CA LEU A 62 5.90 -6.74 14.68
C LEU A 62 5.75 -5.92 13.39
N LEU A 63 6.81 -5.91 12.59
CA LEU A 63 6.86 -5.20 11.32
C LEU A 63 7.00 -6.19 10.16
N TYR A 64 6.35 -5.88 9.04
CA TYR A 64 6.41 -6.63 7.80
C TYR A 64 6.95 -5.76 6.67
N LYS A 65 7.85 -6.31 5.86
CA LYS A 65 8.32 -5.66 4.64
C LYS A 65 7.39 -6.08 3.50
N VAL A 66 6.62 -5.12 3.01
CA VAL A 66 5.66 -5.29 1.91
C VAL A 66 6.24 -4.73 0.62
N PHE A 67 5.89 -5.35 -0.49
CA PHE A 67 6.07 -4.79 -1.84
C PHE A 67 4.74 -4.25 -2.33
N TRP A 68 4.75 -3.03 -2.86
CA TRP A 68 3.56 -2.35 -3.33
C TRP A 68 3.25 -2.71 -4.79
N LEU A 69 1.99 -3.00 -5.07
CA LEU A 69 1.53 -3.32 -6.42
C LEU A 69 1.54 -2.04 -7.29
N GLY A 70 2.15 -2.10 -8.47
CA GLY A 70 2.24 -0.96 -9.39
C GLY A 70 3.37 0.02 -9.08
N TYR A 71 4.19 -0.27 -8.06
CA TYR A 71 5.40 0.48 -7.70
C TYR A 71 6.67 -0.34 -7.95
N GLU A 72 6.58 -1.42 -8.73
CA GLU A 72 7.73 -2.24 -9.09
C GLU A 72 8.79 -1.40 -9.83
N ASP A 73 10.07 -1.66 -9.57
CA ASP A 73 11.20 -0.91 -10.16
C ASP A 73 11.25 0.59 -9.79
N THR A 74 10.56 0.99 -8.72
CA THR A 74 10.64 2.35 -8.14
C THR A 74 11.41 2.37 -6.82
N GLU A 75 11.92 3.53 -6.42
CA GLU A 75 12.59 3.69 -5.11
C GLU A 75 11.64 3.43 -3.93
N ASP A 76 10.33 3.55 -4.16
CA ASP A 76 9.26 3.34 -3.19
C ASP A 76 8.61 1.94 -3.34
N GLU A 77 9.25 0.98 -4.01
CA GLU A 77 8.70 -0.35 -4.29
C GLU A 77 8.32 -1.15 -3.04
N SER A 78 8.92 -0.83 -1.88
CA SER A 78 8.72 -1.58 -0.65
C SER A 78 8.78 -0.70 0.60
N SER A 79 8.06 -1.12 1.64
CA SER A 79 8.01 -0.40 2.92
C SER A 79 7.88 -1.36 4.10
N TRP A 80 8.27 -0.90 5.29
CA TRP A 80 8.04 -1.62 6.54
C TRP A 80 6.74 -1.11 7.17
N LEU A 81 5.74 -1.97 7.27
CA LEU A 81 4.45 -1.66 7.90
C LEU A 81 4.27 -2.43 9.21
N PRO A 82 3.62 -1.84 10.22
CA PRO A 82 3.22 -2.57 11.41
C PRO A 82 2.14 -3.60 11.10
N ALA A 83 2.11 -4.67 11.89
CA ALA A 83 1.08 -5.70 11.79
C ALA A 83 -0.36 -5.14 11.82
N THR A 84 -0.58 -4.05 12.57
CA THR A 84 -1.87 -3.38 12.68
C THR A 84 -2.41 -2.83 11.36
N GLU A 85 -1.55 -2.45 10.42
CA GLU A 85 -1.95 -1.93 9.10
C GLU A 85 -2.27 -3.05 8.09
N LEU A 86 -1.85 -4.28 8.37
CA LEU A 86 -2.08 -5.42 7.48
C LEU A 86 -3.37 -6.19 7.77
N LYS A 87 -4.27 -5.62 8.58
CA LYS A 87 -5.55 -6.26 8.96
C LYS A 87 -6.39 -6.67 7.76
N HIS A 88 -6.36 -5.86 6.69
CA HIS A 88 -7.14 -6.09 5.47
C HIS A 88 -6.51 -7.12 4.52
N VAL A 89 -5.27 -7.55 4.78
CA VAL A 89 -4.49 -8.48 3.94
C VAL A 89 -3.92 -9.65 4.75
N ALA A 90 -4.70 -10.17 5.72
CA ALA A 90 -4.30 -11.27 6.59
C ALA A 90 -3.93 -12.56 5.84
N GLU A 91 -4.49 -12.76 4.64
CA GLU A 91 -4.14 -13.86 3.73
C GLU A 91 -2.66 -13.80 3.30
N LEU A 92 -2.12 -12.63 2.96
CA LEU A 92 -0.72 -12.46 2.58
C LEU A 92 0.23 -12.79 3.73
N VAL A 93 -0.17 -12.46 4.97
CA VAL A 93 0.58 -12.81 6.17
C VAL A 93 0.59 -14.32 6.39
N THR A 94 -0.55 -14.98 6.14
CA THR A 94 -0.68 -16.44 6.26
C THR A 94 0.20 -17.16 5.24
N ASP A 95 0.16 -16.74 3.98
CA ASP A 95 0.97 -17.31 2.91
C ASP A 95 2.48 -17.11 3.16
N PHE A 96 2.86 -15.92 3.63
CA PHE A 96 4.23 -15.62 4.03
C PHE A 96 4.75 -16.58 5.11
N HIS A 97 4.00 -16.77 6.20
CA HIS A 97 4.42 -17.66 7.30
C HIS A 97 4.32 -19.14 6.96
N SER A 98 3.43 -19.54 6.04
CA SER A 98 3.41 -20.89 5.50
C SER A 98 4.68 -21.19 4.69
N THR A 99 5.17 -20.20 3.94
CA THR A 99 6.39 -20.32 3.13
C THR A 99 7.66 -20.20 3.99
N TYR A 100 7.65 -19.32 4.99
CA TYR A 100 8.80 -18.98 5.82
C TYR A 100 8.50 -19.13 7.32
N PRO A 101 8.25 -20.36 7.82
CA PRO A 101 7.80 -20.59 9.20
C PRO A 101 8.81 -20.20 10.29
N GLY A 102 10.08 -19.98 9.93
CA GLY A 102 11.13 -19.52 10.84
C GLY A 102 11.28 -17.99 10.93
N LYS A 103 10.48 -17.22 10.18
CA LYS A 103 10.54 -15.75 10.22
C LYS A 103 9.90 -15.21 11.50
N PRO A 104 10.37 -14.07 12.04
CA PRO A 104 9.80 -13.51 13.26
C PRO A 104 8.29 -13.27 13.16
N GLY A 105 7.60 -13.58 14.26
CA GLY A 105 6.14 -13.59 14.29
C GLY A 105 5.56 -14.97 13.97
N SER A 106 4.25 -15.02 13.85
CA SER A 106 3.46 -16.15 13.36
C SER A 106 2.08 -15.60 13.02
N VAL A 107 1.22 -16.41 12.39
CA VAL A 107 -0.18 -16.04 12.15
C VAL A 107 -0.90 -15.78 13.49
N GLU A 108 -0.62 -16.56 14.53
CA GLU A 108 -1.18 -16.36 15.86
C GLU A 108 -0.73 -15.04 16.51
N ILE A 109 0.57 -14.74 16.43
CA ILE A 109 1.11 -13.49 16.96
C ILE A 109 0.53 -12.31 16.18
N PHE A 110 0.46 -12.39 14.84
CA PHE A 110 -0.16 -11.38 14.00
C PHE A 110 -1.62 -11.11 14.42
N ASN A 111 -2.42 -12.16 14.59
CA ASN A 111 -3.82 -12.05 15.01
C ASN A 111 -3.94 -11.31 16.36
N SER A 112 -2.99 -11.46 17.27
CA SER A 112 -2.99 -10.72 18.54
C SER A 112 -2.82 -9.21 18.39
N TYR A 113 -2.25 -8.72 17.27
CA TYR A 113 -2.11 -7.29 16.97
C TYR A 113 -3.33 -6.68 16.28
N VAL A 114 -4.13 -7.50 15.57
CA VAL A 114 -5.25 -7.02 14.74
C VAL A 114 -6.65 -7.37 15.29
N SER A 115 -6.69 -8.08 16.42
CA SER A 115 -7.93 -8.44 17.16
C SER A 115 -8.61 -7.23 17.79
#